data_AF-A0A5E4EPY8-F1
#
_entry.id   AF-A0A5E4EPY8-F1
#
_cell.length_a   1.000
_cell.length_b   1.000
_cell.length_c   1.000
_cell.angle_alpha   90.00
_cell.angle_beta   90.00
_cell.angle_gamma   90.00
#
_symmetry.space_group_name_H-M   'P 1'
#
loop_
_entity.id
_entity.type
_entity.pdbx_description
1 polymer ?
#
loop_
_entity_poly.entity_id
_entity_poly.type
_entity_poly.pdbx_seq_one_letter_code
_entity_poly.pdbx_strand_id
1 'polypeptide(L)'
;MEKSMSFSGVLSNKQKFNPDFYNWNRIKVRYCDGSSFTGDVEAVNPATNLHFRGARVFRAIIDDLLAKGMKNAQSALLSGCSAGGLASILNCDNFRSLLPVGTKVKCLADAGYFINAKTVSGSQHIQAFYSEVVALHGSAKNLPASCTSKLSPGLCFFPQNVVPVTRTPIFLVNAAYDSWQIKNILAPGIADPKGAWKKCKLDIKNCSPSQLQTMQEYRLQFLGALSHASNSTTHGLFIDSCYAHCQIGTQETWLAADSPVLSKTTIGKAVGDWYTDRTPFQKIDCAYPCNPTCKNRVFDSDEQQD
;
A
#
# COMPACT_ATOMS: atom_id res chain seq x y z
N MET A 1 -8.69 22.15 4.25
CA MET A 1 -7.48 21.36 3.91
C MET A 1 -6.28 22.00 4.59
N GLU A 2 -5.49 21.24 5.35
CA GLU A 2 -4.29 21.77 6.03
C GLU A 2 -3.30 22.37 5.02
N LYS A 3 -2.73 23.54 5.33
CA LYS A 3 -1.79 24.23 4.42
C LYS A 3 -0.38 23.62 4.41
N SER A 4 0.03 22.99 5.50
CA SER A 4 1.32 22.29 5.63
C SER A 4 1.11 20.80 5.91
N MET A 5 2.08 19.97 5.53
CA MET A 5 2.09 18.54 5.90
C MET A 5 3.43 18.24 6.57
N SER A 6 3.39 17.57 7.72
CA SER A 6 4.62 17.15 8.39
C SER A 6 5.31 16.01 7.63
N PHE A 7 6.64 16.05 7.64
CA PHE A 7 7.52 15.01 7.12
C PHE A 7 8.09 14.21 8.29
N SER A 8 7.63 12.97 8.40
CA SER A 8 7.99 11.98 9.43
C SER A 8 8.26 10.63 8.77
N GLY A 9 8.61 9.61 9.58
CA GLY A 9 8.96 8.28 9.07
C GLY A 9 10.01 8.34 7.96
N VAL A 10 9.70 7.67 6.85
CA VAL A 10 10.49 7.65 5.61
C VAL A 10 10.80 9.03 5.00
N LEU A 11 10.05 10.08 5.35
CA LEU A 11 10.25 11.46 4.85
C LEU A 11 11.01 12.37 5.84
N SER A 12 11.40 11.89 7.02
CA SER A 12 12.16 12.73 7.98
C SER A 12 13.50 13.20 7.39
N ASN A 13 13.89 14.46 7.63
CA ASN A 13 15.25 14.98 7.34
C ASN A 13 16.27 14.77 8.46
N LYS A 14 15.87 14.18 9.59
CA LYS A 14 16.79 13.96 10.70
C LYS A 14 17.43 12.59 10.52
N GLN A 15 18.75 12.52 10.38
CA GLN A 15 19.49 11.28 10.19
C GLN A 15 19.17 10.23 11.26
N LYS A 16 19.00 10.65 12.52
CA LYS A 16 18.55 9.78 13.63
C LYS A 16 17.25 9.01 13.34
N PHE A 17 16.36 9.60 12.56
CA PHE A 17 14.99 9.14 12.31
C PHE A 17 14.80 8.56 10.89
N ASN A 18 15.80 8.73 10.01
CA ASN A 18 15.75 8.28 8.62
C ASN A 18 17.17 8.19 8.03
N PRO A 19 18.04 7.32 8.55
CA PRO A 19 19.48 7.37 8.29
C PRO A 19 19.85 7.22 6.82
N ASP A 20 19.04 6.51 6.04
CA ASP A 20 19.31 6.22 4.62
C ASP A 20 18.77 7.28 3.66
N PHE A 21 17.71 8.01 4.03
CA PHE A 21 17.02 8.95 3.13
C PHE A 21 16.94 10.39 3.67
N TYR A 22 17.53 10.69 4.82
CA TYR A 22 17.38 12.01 5.48
C TYR A 22 17.81 13.20 4.63
N ASN A 23 18.83 13.02 3.78
CA ASN A 23 19.38 14.07 2.93
C ASN A 23 18.80 14.06 1.50
N TRP A 24 17.77 13.26 1.23
CA TRP A 24 17.13 13.20 -0.08
C TRP A 24 16.17 14.37 -0.31
N ASN A 25 15.90 14.65 -1.58
CA ASN A 25 14.74 15.43 -1.98
C ASN A 25 13.47 14.68 -1.58
N ARG A 26 12.56 15.35 -0.88
CA ARG A 26 11.35 14.75 -0.29
C ARG A 26 10.13 15.44 -0.82
N ILE A 27 9.22 14.66 -1.39
CA ILE A 27 8.01 15.13 -2.05
C ILE A 27 6.83 14.37 -1.47
N LYS A 28 5.77 15.09 -1.13
CA LYS A 28 4.50 14.51 -0.67
C LYS A 28 3.39 14.95 -1.61
N VAL A 29 2.88 14.01 -2.39
CA VAL A 29 1.77 14.24 -3.31
C VAL A 29 0.46 14.00 -2.57
N ARG A 30 -0.47 14.95 -2.64
CA ARG A 30 -1.82 14.77 -2.10
C ARG A 30 -2.62 13.88 -3.02
N TYR A 31 -3.30 12.89 -2.44
CA TYR A 31 -4.19 12.01 -3.18
C TYR A 31 -5.49 12.73 -3.49
N CYS A 32 -5.80 12.90 -4.77
CA CYS A 32 -6.98 13.65 -5.22
C CYS A 32 -7.72 13.00 -6.40
N ASP A 33 -7.30 11.82 -6.86
CA ASP A 33 -7.84 11.24 -8.09
C ASP A 33 -8.80 10.06 -7.87
N GLY A 34 -8.81 9.43 -6.69
CA GLY A 34 -9.73 8.34 -6.35
C GLY A 34 -9.41 6.97 -6.96
N SER A 35 -8.36 6.83 -7.77
CA SER A 35 -8.03 5.60 -8.50
C SER A 35 -6.54 5.23 -8.47
N SER A 36 -5.84 5.54 -7.38
CA SER A 36 -4.41 5.25 -7.25
C SER A 36 -3.59 5.76 -8.45
N PHE A 37 -3.92 6.95 -8.94
CA PHE A 37 -3.31 7.60 -10.10
C PHE A 37 -3.42 6.84 -11.43
N THR A 38 -4.47 6.04 -11.62
CA THR A 38 -4.68 5.29 -12.88
C THR A 38 -5.77 5.87 -13.77
N GLY A 39 -6.64 6.73 -13.24
CA GLY A 39 -7.78 7.26 -13.99
C GLY A 39 -7.39 8.21 -15.11
N ASP A 40 -8.08 8.12 -16.24
CA ASP A 40 -7.85 9.00 -17.39
C ASP A 40 -9.10 9.10 -18.28
N VAL A 41 -10.05 9.89 -17.79
CA VAL A 41 -11.29 10.27 -18.48
C VAL A 41 -11.19 11.70 -19.00
N GLU A 42 -11.48 11.89 -20.29
CA GLU A 42 -11.49 13.21 -20.91
C GLU A 42 -12.67 14.05 -20.41
N ALA A 43 -13.88 13.48 -20.46
CA ALA A 43 -15.10 14.15 -20.04
C ALA A 43 -15.07 14.51 -18.53
N VAL A 44 -15.68 15.64 -18.19
CA VAL A 44 -15.94 16.05 -16.81
C VAL A 44 -17.32 15.51 -16.44
N ASN A 45 -17.49 15.01 -15.21
CA ASN A 45 -18.81 14.59 -14.76
C ASN A 45 -19.74 15.83 -14.70
N PRO A 46 -20.82 15.90 -15.50
CA PRO A 46 -21.63 17.11 -15.59
C PRO A 46 -22.47 17.39 -14.33
N ALA A 47 -22.74 16.36 -13.52
CA ALA A 47 -23.55 16.49 -12.31
C ALA A 47 -22.71 16.93 -11.09
N THR A 48 -21.48 16.43 -10.98
CA THR A 48 -20.62 16.65 -9.80
C THR A 48 -19.39 17.53 -10.07
N ASN A 49 -19.13 17.87 -11.34
CA ASN A 49 -17.91 18.54 -11.80
C ASN A 49 -16.62 17.80 -11.42
N LEU A 50 -16.69 16.48 -11.19
CA LEU A 50 -15.53 15.66 -10.86
C LEU A 50 -14.70 15.32 -12.10
N HIS A 51 -13.39 15.28 -11.91
CA HIS A 51 -12.40 14.91 -12.91
C HIS A 51 -11.70 13.61 -12.52
N PHE A 52 -11.78 12.58 -13.35
CA PHE A 52 -11.12 11.30 -13.12
C PHE A 52 -9.84 11.20 -13.96
N ARG A 53 -8.81 11.95 -13.55
CA ARG A 53 -7.59 12.19 -14.35
C ARG A 53 -6.29 11.83 -13.64
N GLY A 54 -6.34 10.85 -12.73
CA GLY A 54 -5.20 10.41 -11.93
C GLY A 54 -3.90 10.18 -12.71
N ALA A 55 -3.93 9.47 -13.83
CA ALA A 55 -2.73 9.21 -14.62
C ALA A 55 -2.13 10.48 -15.23
N ARG A 56 -2.98 11.43 -15.66
CA ARG A 56 -2.52 12.74 -16.16
C ARG A 56 -1.93 13.59 -15.04
N VAL A 57 -2.55 13.58 -13.86
CA VAL A 57 -2.05 14.28 -12.67
C VAL A 57 -0.69 13.71 -12.28
N PHE A 58 -0.54 12.38 -12.23
CA PHE A 58 0.74 11.73 -11.96
C PHE A 58 1.81 12.17 -12.97
N ARG A 59 1.51 12.09 -14.27
CA ARG A 59 2.43 12.52 -15.32
C ARG A 59 2.85 13.98 -15.16
N ALA A 60 1.89 14.89 -14.96
CA ALA A 60 2.15 16.32 -14.79
C ALA A 60 3.05 16.61 -13.56
N ILE A 61 2.82 15.90 -12.44
CA ILE A 61 3.66 16.01 -11.25
C ILE A 61 5.09 15.56 -11.56
N ILE A 62 5.26 14.40 -12.21
CA ILE A 62 6.59 13.88 -12.53
C ILE A 62 7.32 14.83 -13.49
N ASP A 63 6.66 15.34 -14.53
CA ASP A 63 7.25 16.27 -15.50
C ASP A 63 7.71 17.58 -14.83
N ASP A 64 6.89 18.13 -13.92
CA ASP A 64 7.24 19.32 -13.12
C ASP A 64 8.46 19.06 -12.21
N LEU A 65 8.52 17.90 -11.55
CA LEU A 65 9.65 17.53 -10.70
C LEU A 65 10.94 17.29 -11.51
N LEU A 66 10.83 16.68 -12.69
CA LEU A 66 11.95 16.51 -13.62
C LEU A 66 12.54 17.87 -14.01
N ALA A 67 11.68 18.84 -14.35
CA ALA A 67 12.08 20.21 -14.65
C ALA A 67 12.76 20.90 -13.45
N LYS A 68 12.29 20.63 -12.22
CA LYS A 68 12.86 21.14 -10.96
C LYS A 68 14.12 20.42 -10.49
N GLY A 69 14.68 19.51 -11.29
CA GLY A 69 15.99 18.89 -11.05
C GLY A 69 15.95 17.38 -10.80
N MET A 70 14.77 16.75 -10.67
CA MET A 70 14.68 15.29 -10.54
C MET A 70 15.24 14.56 -11.77
N LYS A 71 15.35 15.23 -12.93
CA LYS A 71 16.05 14.71 -14.12
C LYS A 71 17.52 14.38 -13.89
N ASN A 72 18.13 14.91 -12.83
CA ASN A 72 19.52 14.66 -12.46
C ASN A 72 19.64 13.62 -11.32
N ALA A 73 18.53 13.00 -10.89
CA ALA A 73 18.54 12.07 -9.78
C ALA A 73 19.32 10.79 -10.13
N GLN A 74 20.27 10.41 -9.27
CA GLN A 74 20.96 9.12 -9.35
C GLN A 74 20.11 7.99 -8.76
N SER A 75 19.26 8.33 -7.77
CA SER A 75 18.40 7.41 -7.04
C SER A 75 17.01 8.02 -6.91
N ALA A 76 15.98 7.20 -7.09
CA ALA A 76 14.58 7.56 -6.85
C ALA A 76 13.82 6.42 -6.17
N LEU A 77 12.89 6.79 -5.30
CA LEU A 77 12.00 5.87 -4.59
C LEU A 77 10.56 6.38 -4.71
N LEU A 78 9.69 5.63 -5.39
CA LEU A 78 8.26 5.90 -5.37
C LEU A 78 7.64 5.19 -4.16
N SER A 79 7.01 5.95 -3.27
CA SER A 79 6.38 5.37 -2.08
C SER A 79 5.01 5.95 -1.77
N GLY A 80 4.22 5.18 -1.06
CA GLY A 80 2.93 5.60 -0.55
C GLY A 80 2.32 4.58 0.40
N CYS A 81 1.28 5.01 1.11
CA CYS A 81 0.47 4.13 1.94
C CYS A 81 -0.93 3.92 1.35
N SER A 82 -1.53 2.74 1.55
CA SER A 82 -2.94 2.47 1.30
C SER A 82 -3.23 2.61 -0.20
N ALA A 83 -4.19 3.45 -0.60
CA ALA A 83 -4.38 3.80 -2.02
C ALA A 83 -3.10 4.35 -2.69
N GLY A 84 -2.22 5.04 -1.95
CA GLY A 84 -0.90 5.46 -2.43
C GLY A 84 0.15 4.35 -2.47
N GLY A 85 0.02 3.33 -1.60
CA GLY A 85 0.82 2.12 -1.66
C GLY A 85 0.45 1.29 -2.89
N LEU A 86 -0.86 1.16 -3.14
CA LEU A 86 -1.39 0.58 -4.37
C LEU A 86 -0.94 1.39 -5.60
N ALA A 87 -0.97 2.73 -5.54
CA ALA A 87 -0.45 3.58 -6.61
C ALA A 87 1.04 3.32 -6.88
N SER A 88 1.83 3.10 -5.83
CA SER A 88 3.25 2.75 -5.95
C SER A 88 3.47 1.41 -6.65
N ILE A 89 2.57 0.43 -6.44
CA ILE A 89 2.59 -0.86 -7.14
C ILE A 89 2.20 -0.67 -8.62
N LEU A 90 1.03 -0.07 -8.87
CA LEU A 90 0.44 0.04 -10.21
C LEU A 90 1.27 0.94 -11.14
N ASN A 91 1.94 1.96 -10.60
CA ASN A 91 2.76 2.89 -11.37
C ASN A 91 4.26 2.62 -11.29
N CYS A 92 4.72 1.52 -10.67
CA CYS A 92 6.16 1.33 -10.42
C CYS A 92 7.01 1.34 -11.71
N ASP A 93 6.61 0.51 -12.69
CA ASP A 93 7.28 0.45 -13.99
C ASP A 93 7.09 1.73 -14.81
N ASN A 94 5.91 2.36 -14.71
CA ASN A 94 5.65 3.65 -15.34
C ASN A 94 6.63 4.71 -14.80
N PHE A 95 6.70 4.88 -13.48
CA PHE A 95 7.64 5.78 -12.82
C PHE A 95 9.08 5.53 -13.25
N ARG A 96 9.54 4.27 -13.23
CA ARG A 96 10.88 3.90 -13.74
C ARG A 96 11.12 4.38 -15.16
N SER A 97 10.12 4.29 -16.03
CA SER A 97 10.23 4.69 -17.44
C SER A 97 10.27 6.21 -17.65
N LEU A 98 9.77 6.99 -16.69
CA LEU A 98 9.77 8.46 -16.77
C LEU A 98 11.11 9.08 -16.31
N LEU A 99 11.97 8.31 -15.63
CA LEU A 99 13.29 8.76 -15.20
C LEU A 99 14.40 8.36 -16.19
N PRO A 100 15.55 9.07 -16.18
CA PRO A 100 16.71 8.70 -17.00
C PRO A 100 17.11 7.23 -16.85
N VAL A 101 17.67 6.66 -17.93
CA VAL A 101 18.05 5.23 -17.98
C VAL A 101 19.05 4.86 -16.87
N GLY A 102 19.97 5.76 -16.50
CA GLY A 102 20.96 5.53 -15.45
C GLY A 102 20.45 5.70 -14.01
N THR A 103 19.22 6.16 -13.81
CA THR A 103 18.68 6.35 -12.45
C THR A 103 18.30 5.01 -11.82
N LYS A 104 18.77 4.77 -10.59
CA LYS A 104 18.33 3.65 -9.76
C LYS A 104 16.92 3.95 -9.23
N VAL A 105 15.93 3.20 -9.70
CA VAL A 105 14.53 3.35 -9.27
C VAL A 105 14.07 2.08 -8.59
N LYS A 106 13.47 2.24 -7.41
CA LYS A 106 12.72 1.18 -6.71
C LYS A 106 11.41 1.76 -6.20
N CYS A 107 10.47 0.90 -5.81
CA CYS A 107 9.20 1.31 -5.22
C CYS A 107 9.01 0.71 -3.82
N LEU A 108 8.30 1.43 -2.96
CA LEU A 108 7.95 1.01 -1.61
C LEU A 108 6.44 1.14 -1.44
N ALA A 109 5.75 0.02 -1.30
CA ALA A 109 4.32 0.00 -1.07
C ALA A 109 4.04 -0.38 0.38
N ASP A 110 3.45 0.56 1.13
CA ASP A 110 3.02 0.35 2.51
C ASP A 110 1.51 0.16 2.54
N ALA A 111 1.05 -0.93 3.15
CA ALA A 111 -0.37 -1.26 3.29
C ALA A 111 -1.16 -1.18 1.96
N GLY A 112 -0.49 -1.39 0.83
CA GLY A 112 -1.02 -1.24 -0.52
C GLY A 112 -1.38 -2.57 -1.19
N TYR A 113 -1.01 -3.70 -0.57
CA TYR A 113 -1.29 -5.03 -1.07
C TYR A 113 -2.70 -5.51 -0.68
N PHE A 114 -3.73 -4.99 -1.36
CA PHE A 114 -5.11 -5.43 -1.17
C PHE A 114 -5.37 -6.75 -1.88
N ILE A 115 -6.09 -7.69 -1.24
CA ILE A 115 -6.38 -8.99 -1.86
C ILE A 115 -7.82 -9.10 -2.34
N ASN A 116 -8.01 -9.82 -3.45
CA ASN A 116 -9.33 -10.23 -3.90
C ASN A 116 -9.85 -11.40 -3.06
N ALA A 117 -10.45 -11.09 -1.91
CA ALA A 117 -11.01 -12.06 -0.97
C ALA A 117 -12.53 -11.87 -0.78
N LYS A 118 -13.19 -12.94 -0.31
CA LYS A 118 -14.61 -12.89 0.04
C LYS A 118 -14.82 -12.26 1.41
N THR A 119 -15.98 -11.63 1.59
CA THR A 119 -16.44 -11.15 2.90
C THR A 119 -16.77 -12.32 3.83
N VAL A 120 -17.00 -12.03 5.12
CA VAL A 120 -17.53 -12.98 6.13
C VAL A 120 -18.90 -13.56 5.78
N SER A 121 -19.65 -12.88 4.89
CA SER A 121 -20.91 -13.37 4.33
C SER A 121 -20.74 -14.13 2.99
N GLY A 122 -19.50 -14.30 2.51
CA GLY A 122 -19.17 -15.03 1.29
C GLY A 122 -19.26 -14.22 -0.01
N SER A 123 -19.56 -12.92 0.05
CA SER A 123 -19.72 -12.07 -1.13
C SER A 123 -18.37 -11.58 -1.70
N GLN A 124 -18.30 -11.33 -3.01
CA GLN A 124 -17.10 -10.78 -3.69
C GLN A 124 -17.12 -9.23 -3.72
N HIS A 125 -17.38 -8.61 -2.56
CA HIS A 125 -17.59 -7.16 -2.46
C HIS A 125 -16.43 -6.33 -3.03
N ILE A 126 -15.18 -6.64 -2.64
CA ILE A 126 -14.01 -5.86 -3.10
C ILE A 126 -13.76 -6.00 -4.61
N GLN A 127 -14.06 -7.16 -5.19
CA GLN A 127 -13.92 -7.37 -6.64
C GLN A 127 -14.89 -6.48 -7.43
N ALA A 128 -16.14 -6.40 -6.97
CA ALA A 128 -17.15 -5.51 -7.55
C ALA A 128 -16.70 -4.06 -7.40
N PHE A 129 -16.29 -3.65 -6.19
CA PHE A 129 -15.81 -2.30 -5.91
C PHE A 129 -14.64 -1.89 -6.83
N TYR A 130 -13.60 -2.71 -6.99
CA TYR A 130 -12.49 -2.40 -7.90
C TYR A 130 -12.89 -2.41 -9.37
N SER A 131 -13.85 -3.25 -9.77
CA SER A 131 -14.39 -3.22 -11.13
C SER A 131 -15.11 -1.90 -11.42
N GLU A 132 -15.87 -1.39 -10.45
CA GLU A 132 -16.53 -0.08 -10.53
C GLU A 132 -15.53 1.08 -10.55
N VAL A 133 -14.50 1.05 -9.69
CA VAL A 133 -13.41 2.05 -9.70
C VAL A 133 -12.74 2.09 -11.07
N VAL A 134 -12.33 0.94 -11.61
CA VAL A 134 -11.65 0.88 -12.91
C VAL A 134 -12.55 1.36 -14.05
N ALA A 135 -13.84 1.03 -14.01
CA ALA A 135 -14.81 1.48 -15.01
C ALA A 135 -15.05 2.99 -14.93
N LEU A 136 -15.35 3.51 -13.73
CA LEU A 136 -15.63 4.93 -13.50
C LEU A 136 -14.43 5.81 -13.88
N HIS A 137 -13.22 5.38 -13.55
CA HIS A 137 -12.01 6.16 -13.79
C HIS A 137 -11.37 5.90 -15.16
N GLY A 138 -11.89 4.97 -15.97
CA GLY A 138 -11.29 4.61 -17.25
C GLY A 138 -9.85 4.08 -17.11
N SER A 139 -9.55 3.41 -16.00
CA SER A 139 -8.18 3.04 -15.60
C SER A 139 -7.54 1.98 -16.48
N ALA A 140 -8.33 1.21 -17.26
CA ALA A 140 -7.87 0.03 -17.99
C ALA A 140 -6.63 0.28 -18.87
N LYS A 141 -6.53 1.44 -19.52
CA LYS A 141 -5.41 1.81 -20.39
C LYS A 141 -4.12 2.16 -19.65
N ASN A 142 -4.20 2.41 -18.33
CA ASN A 142 -3.05 2.72 -17.47
C ASN A 142 -2.68 1.54 -16.56
N LEU A 143 -3.33 0.38 -16.72
CA LEU A 143 -2.96 -0.87 -16.07
C LEU A 143 -2.03 -1.69 -16.97
N PRO A 144 -1.23 -2.63 -16.42
CA PRO A 144 -0.31 -3.42 -17.22
C PRO A 144 -1.02 -4.21 -18.33
N ALA A 145 -0.63 -3.99 -19.58
CA ALA A 145 -1.19 -4.69 -20.74
C ALA A 145 -1.01 -6.22 -20.64
N SER A 146 0.07 -6.67 -20.01
CA SER A 146 0.33 -8.09 -19.72
C SER A 146 -0.70 -8.72 -18.80
N CYS A 147 -1.38 -7.92 -17.96
CA CYS A 147 -2.49 -8.36 -17.13
C CYS A 147 -3.83 -8.19 -17.86
N THR A 148 -4.11 -7.02 -18.43
CA THR A 148 -5.44 -6.70 -19.02
C THR A 148 -5.73 -7.48 -20.31
N SER A 149 -4.70 -8.05 -20.95
CA SER A 149 -4.86 -9.01 -22.06
C SER A 149 -5.34 -10.40 -21.61
N LYS A 150 -5.25 -10.74 -20.32
CA LYS A 150 -5.59 -12.06 -19.76
C LYS A 150 -6.76 -12.03 -18.79
N LEU A 151 -6.92 -10.91 -18.08
CA LEU A 151 -7.92 -10.72 -17.03
C LEU A 151 -8.73 -9.46 -17.29
N SER A 152 -9.95 -9.40 -16.75
CA SER A 152 -10.73 -8.16 -16.77
C SER A 152 -9.95 -7.03 -16.07
N PRO A 153 -10.05 -5.77 -16.54
CA PRO A 153 -9.31 -4.64 -15.95
C PRO A 153 -9.47 -4.47 -14.43
N GLY A 154 -10.66 -4.73 -13.88
CA GLY A 154 -10.89 -4.69 -12.41
C GLY A 154 -10.01 -5.67 -11.63
N LEU A 155 -9.74 -6.85 -12.19
CA LEU A 155 -8.82 -7.82 -11.59
C LEU A 155 -7.36 -7.34 -11.65
N CYS A 156 -6.99 -6.59 -12.70
CA CYS A 156 -5.67 -5.98 -12.83
C CYS A 156 -5.45 -4.76 -11.93
N PHE A 157 -6.46 -4.35 -11.17
CA PHE A 157 -6.30 -3.39 -10.08
C PHE A 157 -5.76 -4.03 -8.80
N PHE A 158 -5.89 -5.36 -8.65
CA PHE A 158 -5.35 -6.09 -7.51
C PHE A 158 -3.84 -6.37 -7.66
N PRO A 159 -3.02 -6.01 -6.66
CA PRO A 159 -1.57 -6.27 -6.63
C PRO A 159 -1.16 -7.71 -6.98
N GLN A 160 -1.94 -8.71 -6.55
CA GLN A 160 -1.68 -10.12 -6.86
C GLN A 160 -1.60 -10.45 -8.35
N ASN A 161 -2.21 -9.63 -9.21
CA ASN A 161 -2.20 -9.81 -10.67
C ASN A 161 -1.20 -8.89 -11.39
N VAL A 162 -0.58 -7.94 -10.66
CA VAL A 162 0.33 -6.93 -11.22
C VAL A 162 1.77 -7.15 -10.77
N VAL A 163 2.00 -7.38 -9.48
CA VAL A 163 3.35 -7.60 -8.94
C VAL A 163 4.12 -8.72 -9.66
N PRO A 164 3.51 -9.88 -10.06
CA PRO A 164 4.24 -10.92 -10.78
C PRO A 164 4.81 -10.50 -12.14
N VAL A 165 4.26 -9.44 -12.75
CA VAL A 165 4.69 -8.92 -14.06
C VAL A 165 5.46 -7.60 -13.96
N THR A 166 5.64 -7.06 -12.75
CA THR A 166 6.40 -5.82 -12.53
C THR A 166 7.90 -6.09 -12.60
N ARG A 167 8.62 -5.28 -13.37
CA ARG A 167 10.08 -5.44 -13.55
C ARG A 167 10.89 -4.64 -12.53
N THR A 168 10.37 -3.48 -12.14
CA THR A 168 11.04 -2.59 -11.19
C THR A 168 10.93 -3.17 -9.77
N PRO A 169 12.02 -3.22 -8.98
CA PRO A 169 11.97 -3.79 -7.63
C PRO A 169 10.98 -3.06 -6.71
N ILE A 170 10.11 -3.83 -6.05
CA ILE A 170 9.16 -3.34 -5.04
C ILE A 170 9.52 -3.92 -3.67
N PHE A 171 9.49 -3.07 -2.64
CA PHE A 171 9.44 -3.49 -1.25
C PHE A 171 7.99 -3.38 -0.74
N LEU A 172 7.44 -4.48 -0.24
CA LEU A 172 6.11 -4.53 0.34
C LEU A 172 6.21 -4.49 1.87
N VAL A 173 5.70 -3.43 2.47
CA VAL A 173 5.45 -3.33 3.91
C VAL A 173 3.95 -3.51 4.10
N ASN A 174 3.52 -4.59 4.75
CA ASN A 174 2.09 -4.86 4.89
C ASN A 174 1.84 -5.69 6.15
N ALA A 175 0.92 -5.23 6.99
CA ALA A 175 0.35 -6.08 8.04
C ALA A 175 -0.43 -7.26 7.43
N ALA A 176 -0.19 -8.48 7.90
CA ALA A 176 -0.97 -9.65 7.52
C ALA A 176 -2.42 -9.59 8.05
N TYR A 177 -2.65 -8.76 9.07
CA TYR A 177 -3.96 -8.42 9.62
C TYR A 177 -4.25 -6.94 9.40
N ASP A 178 -4.05 -6.46 8.16
CA ASP A 178 -4.26 -5.05 7.82
C ASP A 178 -5.65 -4.58 8.24
N SER A 179 -5.68 -3.64 9.19
CA SER A 179 -6.91 -3.19 9.84
C SER A 179 -7.93 -2.62 8.87
N TRP A 180 -7.48 -1.98 7.79
CA TRP A 180 -8.37 -1.46 6.75
C TRP A 180 -8.97 -2.60 5.93
N GLN A 181 -8.18 -3.60 5.53
CA GLN A 181 -8.69 -4.79 4.83
C GLN A 181 -9.67 -5.58 5.68
N ILE A 182 -9.40 -5.74 6.98
CA ILE A 182 -10.34 -6.42 7.87
C ILE A 182 -11.65 -5.62 7.97
N LYS A 183 -11.58 -4.30 8.11
CA LYS A 183 -12.75 -3.42 8.20
C LYS A 183 -13.57 -3.38 6.92
N ASN A 184 -12.93 -3.32 5.74
CA ASN A 184 -13.57 -2.95 4.48
C ASN A 184 -13.64 -4.08 3.44
N ILE A 185 -12.86 -5.15 3.59
CA ILE A 185 -12.86 -6.30 2.68
C ILE A 185 -13.44 -7.53 3.38
N LEU A 186 -12.87 -7.93 4.52
CA LEU A 186 -13.32 -9.14 5.22
C LEU A 186 -14.69 -8.93 5.87
N ALA A 187 -14.83 -7.92 6.73
CA ALA A 187 -16.06 -7.67 7.49
C ALA A 187 -16.62 -6.24 7.29
N PRO A 188 -16.89 -5.81 6.03
CA PRO A 188 -17.55 -4.53 5.78
C PRO A 188 -18.96 -4.52 6.38
N GLY A 189 -19.51 -3.32 6.63
CA GLY A 189 -20.83 -3.17 7.25
C GLY A 189 -21.94 -3.93 6.52
N ILE A 190 -21.89 -3.97 5.18
CA ILE A 190 -22.84 -4.73 4.36
C ILE A 190 -22.78 -6.25 4.59
N ALA A 191 -21.64 -6.77 5.03
CA ALA A 191 -21.44 -8.19 5.35
C ALA A 191 -21.61 -8.50 6.85
N ASP A 192 -21.76 -7.47 7.69
CA ASP A 192 -21.94 -7.57 9.14
C ASP A 192 -23.14 -6.72 9.62
N PRO A 193 -24.37 -6.98 9.12
CA PRO A 193 -25.54 -6.13 9.40
C PRO A 193 -25.96 -6.16 10.89
N LYS A 194 -25.57 -7.20 11.63
CA LYS A 194 -25.84 -7.33 13.07
C LYS A 194 -24.70 -6.75 13.93
N GLY A 195 -23.63 -6.25 13.33
CA GLY A 195 -22.51 -5.64 14.05
C GLY A 195 -21.68 -6.61 14.90
N ALA A 196 -21.65 -7.90 14.56
CA ALA A 196 -20.89 -8.91 15.29
C ALA A 196 -19.38 -8.59 15.29
N TRP A 197 -18.87 -8.03 14.19
CA TRP A 197 -17.47 -7.64 14.02
C TRP A 197 -17.15 -6.25 14.53
N LYS A 198 -18.14 -5.46 14.98
CA LYS A 198 -17.96 -4.07 15.38
C LYS A 198 -16.84 -3.88 16.41
N LYS A 199 -16.86 -4.62 17.52
CA LYS A 199 -15.85 -4.51 18.57
C LYS A 199 -14.48 -5.03 18.13
N CYS A 200 -14.45 -6.16 17.41
CA CYS A 200 -13.24 -6.78 16.88
C CYS A 200 -12.50 -5.87 15.88
N LYS A 201 -13.23 -5.12 15.04
CA LYS A 201 -12.65 -4.15 14.11
C LYS A 201 -12.08 -2.90 14.79
N LEU A 202 -12.59 -2.53 15.97
CA LEU A 202 -12.07 -1.39 16.72
C LEU A 202 -10.78 -1.74 17.46
N ASP A 203 -10.73 -2.95 18.04
CA ASP A 203 -9.56 -3.48 18.70
C ASP A 203 -9.55 -5.01 18.52
N ILE A 204 -8.49 -5.53 17.91
CA ILE A 204 -8.29 -6.97 17.68
C ILE A 204 -8.34 -7.80 18.97
N LYS A 205 -8.06 -7.19 20.14
CA LYS A 205 -8.18 -7.86 21.45
C LYS A 205 -9.62 -8.19 21.83
N ASN A 206 -10.59 -7.50 21.25
CA ASN A 206 -12.01 -7.71 21.48
C ASN A 206 -12.63 -8.73 20.52
N CYS A 207 -11.84 -9.37 19.66
CA CYS A 207 -12.30 -10.44 18.79
C CYS A 207 -12.59 -11.72 19.59
N SER A 208 -13.69 -12.39 19.27
CA SER A 208 -13.93 -13.75 19.75
C SER A 208 -12.91 -14.74 19.17
N PRO A 209 -12.74 -15.93 19.77
CA PRO A 209 -11.90 -16.98 19.18
C PRO A 209 -12.28 -17.33 17.74
N SER A 210 -13.58 -17.34 17.41
CA SER A 210 -14.05 -17.59 16.04
C SER A 210 -13.69 -16.46 15.07
N GLN A 211 -13.79 -15.20 15.50
CA GLN A 211 -13.37 -14.05 14.68
C GLN A 211 -11.87 -14.06 14.43
N LEU A 212 -11.07 -14.35 15.45
CA LEU A 212 -9.63 -14.51 15.29
C LEU A 212 -9.31 -15.65 14.33
N GLN A 213 -9.98 -16.80 14.43
CA GLN A 213 -9.81 -17.90 13.49
C GLN A 213 -10.12 -17.49 12.05
N THR A 214 -11.21 -16.75 11.81
CA THR A 214 -11.52 -16.20 10.47
C THR A 214 -10.44 -15.22 9.99
N MET A 215 -9.87 -14.40 10.88
CA MET A 215 -8.74 -13.52 10.54
C MET A 215 -7.46 -14.30 10.23
N GLN A 216 -7.22 -15.44 10.89
CA GLN A 216 -6.11 -16.35 10.55
C GLN A 216 -6.27 -16.92 9.15
N GLU A 217 -7.48 -17.34 8.78
CA GLU A 217 -7.79 -17.82 7.44
C GLU A 217 -7.63 -16.73 6.38
N TYR A 218 -8.03 -15.49 6.71
CA TYR A 218 -7.78 -14.33 5.85
C TYR A 218 -6.28 -14.06 5.66
N ARG A 219 -5.47 -14.16 6.73
CA ARG A 219 -4.01 -14.10 6.63
C ARG A 219 -3.46 -15.16 5.68
N LEU A 220 -3.95 -16.40 5.74
CA LEU A 220 -3.49 -17.45 4.82
C LEU A 220 -3.82 -17.12 3.35
N GLN A 221 -5.00 -16.55 3.08
CA GLN A 221 -5.35 -16.04 1.75
C GLN A 221 -4.42 -14.90 1.32
N PHE A 222 -4.11 -13.97 2.23
CA PHE A 222 -3.17 -12.88 1.99
C PHE A 222 -1.77 -13.38 1.62
N LEU A 223 -1.23 -14.33 2.37
CA LEU A 223 0.06 -14.94 2.09
C LEU A 223 0.05 -15.74 0.77
N GLY A 224 -1.07 -16.41 0.46
CA GLY A 224 -1.27 -17.07 -0.83
C GLY A 224 -1.20 -16.09 -2.01
N ALA A 225 -1.86 -14.94 -1.89
CA ALA A 225 -1.81 -13.88 -2.90
C ALA A 225 -0.38 -13.31 -3.08
N LEU A 226 0.36 -13.16 -1.98
CA LEU A 226 1.75 -12.68 -1.97
C LEU A 226 2.79 -13.65 -2.54
N SER A 227 2.48 -14.95 -2.68
CA SER A 227 3.45 -16.00 -3.01
C SER A 227 4.38 -15.66 -4.19
N HIS A 228 3.85 -15.05 -5.24
CA HIS A 228 4.65 -14.62 -6.40
C HIS A 228 5.67 -13.52 -6.06
N ALA A 229 5.31 -12.57 -5.19
CA ALA A 229 6.23 -11.53 -4.74
C ALA A 229 7.38 -12.13 -3.90
N SER A 230 7.07 -13.15 -3.09
CA SER A 230 8.04 -13.90 -2.28
C SER A 230 9.04 -14.74 -3.10
N ASN A 231 8.73 -15.04 -4.36
CA ASN A 231 9.63 -15.80 -5.23
C ASN A 231 10.64 -14.92 -5.98
N SER A 232 10.45 -13.60 -5.97
CA SER A 232 11.37 -12.65 -6.62
C SER A 232 12.52 -12.31 -5.70
N THR A 233 13.76 -12.56 -6.10
CA THR A 233 14.96 -12.20 -5.32
C THR A 233 15.23 -10.69 -5.26
N THR A 234 14.58 -9.91 -6.12
CA THR A 234 14.75 -8.45 -6.19
C THR A 234 13.75 -7.70 -5.31
N HIS A 235 12.60 -8.31 -5.01
CA HIS A 235 11.59 -7.70 -4.16
C HIS A 235 11.97 -7.82 -2.68
N GLY A 236 11.45 -6.88 -1.89
CA GLY A 236 11.55 -6.91 -0.44
C GLY A 236 10.19 -7.15 0.20
N LEU A 237 10.16 -7.83 1.34
CA LEU A 237 8.95 -8.12 2.11
C LEU A 237 9.20 -7.86 3.59
N PHE A 238 8.39 -7.00 4.19
CA PHE A 238 8.24 -6.87 5.64
C PHE A 238 6.76 -7.07 5.94
N ILE A 239 6.39 -8.33 6.22
CA ILE A 239 5.01 -8.72 6.48
C ILE A 239 4.87 -9.06 7.96
N ASP A 240 4.37 -8.13 8.77
CA ASP A 240 4.19 -8.34 10.20
C ASP A 240 2.82 -8.91 10.55
N SER A 241 2.70 -9.38 11.80
CA SER A 241 1.45 -9.91 12.36
C SER A 241 0.62 -8.87 13.11
N CYS A 242 0.88 -7.58 12.89
CA CYS A 242 0.20 -6.50 13.61
C CYS A 242 -1.20 -6.23 13.05
N TYR A 243 -2.08 -5.70 13.89
CA TYR A 243 -3.33 -5.08 13.47
C TYR A 243 -3.06 -3.60 13.14
N ALA A 244 -2.50 -3.35 11.96
CA ALA A 244 -1.99 -2.03 11.57
C ALA A 244 -2.46 -1.63 10.16
N HIS A 245 -2.19 -0.39 9.78
CA HIS A 245 -2.34 0.14 8.42
C HIS A 245 -1.48 1.41 8.35
N CYS A 246 -0.75 1.65 7.25
CA CYS A 246 0.22 2.74 7.11
C CYS A 246 1.34 2.80 8.15
N GLN A 247 2.40 2.03 7.96
CA GLN A 247 3.48 1.87 8.92
C GLN A 247 4.78 2.63 8.56
N ILE A 248 4.92 3.21 7.36
CA ILE A 248 6.15 3.93 6.97
C ILE A 248 6.11 5.44 7.28
N GLY A 249 4.91 5.98 7.54
CA GLY A 249 4.67 7.41 7.65
C GLY A 249 5.00 8.01 9.02
N THR A 250 4.90 7.23 10.08
CA THR A 250 5.11 7.69 11.47
C THR A 250 6.45 7.15 11.99
N GLN A 251 7.06 7.84 12.96
CA GLN A 251 8.36 7.41 13.48
C GLN A 251 8.24 6.20 14.42
N GLU A 252 7.10 6.13 15.10
CA GLU A 252 6.68 5.09 16.03
C GLU A 252 6.72 3.69 15.40
N THR A 253 6.40 3.57 14.12
CA THR A 253 6.46 2.30 13.38
C THR A 253 7.67 2.19 12.46
N TRP A 254 8.23 3.32 12.00
CA TRP A 254 9.36 3.32 11.07
C TRP A 254 10.69 2.90 11.72
N LEU A 255 11.12 3.61 12.77
CA LEU A 255 12.48 3.47 13.30
C LEU A 255 12.62 3.75 14.81
N ALA A 256 11.53 4.07 15.53
CA ALA A 256 11.58 4.25 16.97
C ALA A 256 12.14 3.01 17.69
N ALA A 257 12.69 3.20 18.90
CA ALA A 257 13.31 2.13 19.67
C ALA A 257 12.34 0.99 20.03
N ASP A 258 11.05 1.31 20.13
CA ASP A 258 9.94 0.41 20.41
C ASP A 258 9.06 0.15 19.18
N SER A 259 9.58 0.41 17.97
CA SER A 259 8.86 0.12 16.72
C SER A 259 8.70 -1.38 16.46
N PRO A 260 7.74 -1.80 15.62
CA PRO A 260 7.60 -3.18 15.23
C PRO A 260 8.87 -3.71 14.55
N VAL A 261 9.29 -4.90 14.96
CA VAL A 261 10.45 -5.58 14.38
C VAL A 261 10.11 -6.95 13.84
N LEU A 262 10.77 -7.33 12.75
CA LEU A 262 10.80 -8.69 12.22
C LEU A 262 12.24 -9.16 12.13
N SER A 263 12.53 -10.34 12.67
CA SER A 263 13.92 -10.84 12.76
C SER A 263 14.87 -9.78 13.34
N LYS A 264 14.44 -9.12 14.43
CA LYS A 264 15.17 -8.04 15.14
C LYS A 264 15.50 -6.81 14.26
N THR A 265 14.79 -6.61 13.16
CA THR A 265 15.00 -5.51 12.22
C THR A 265 13.74 -4.65 12.16
N THR A 266 13.88 -3.33 12.27
CA THR A 266 12.79 -2.35 12.11
C THR A 266 12.43 -2.17 10.63
N ILE A 267 11.24 -1.62 10.35
CA ILE A 267 10.81 -1.33 8.97
C ILE A 267 11.82 -0.42 8.26
N GLY A 268 12.23 0.68 8.91
CA GLY A 268 13.14 1.64 8.32
C GLY A 268 14.51 1.07 7.98
N LYS A 269 15.04 0.21 8.86
CA LYS A 269 16.29 -0.49 8.60
C LYS A 269 16.17 -1.48 7.44
N ALA A 270 15.09 -2.27 7.41
CA ALA A 270 14.86 -3.26 6.36
C ALA A 270 14.73 -2.59 4.97
N VAL A 271 13.96 -1.51 4.87
CA VAL A 271 13.79 -0.75 3.63
C VAL A 271 15.09 -0.07 3.21
N GLY A 272 15.82 0.55 4.14
CA GLY A 272 17.10 1.20 3.86
C GLY A 272 18.17 0.23 3.35
N ASP A 273 18.33 -0.91 4.03
CA ASP A 273 19.29 -1.96 3.64
C ASP A 273 18.93 -2.56 2.28
N TRP A 274 17.65 -2.84 2.04
CA TRP A 274 17.20 -3.35 0.75
C TRP A 274 17.38 -2.32 -0.37
N TYR A 275 17.01 -1.06 -0.13
CA TYR A 275 17.10 -0.04 -1.17
C TYR A 275 18.55 0.13 -1.61
N THR A 276 19.47 0.20 -0.65
CA THR A 276 20.92 0.40 -0.87
C THR A 276 21.68 -0.87 -1.27
N ASP A 277 20.97 -1.99 -1.45
CA ASP A 277 21.54 -3.30 -1.80
C ASP A 277 22.56 -3.83 -0.76
N ARG A 278 22.48 -3.37 0.50
CA ARG A 278 23.31 -3.88 1.59
C ARG A 278 22.90 -5.29 1.99
N THR A 279 21.60 -5.50 2.20
CA THR A 279 21.04 -6.80 2.60
C THR A 279 19.63 -6.94 2.04
N PRO A 280 19.29 -8.07 1.36
CA PRO A 280 17.91 -8.34 1.00
C PRO A 280 17.07 -8.58 2.26
N PHE A 281 15.80 -8.21 2.21
CA PHE A 281 14.88 -8.43 3.33
C PHE A 281 13.57 -9.00 2.82
N GLN A 282 13.33 -10.28 3.08
CA GLN A 282 12.06 -10.95 2.79
C GLN A 282 11.66 -11.76 4.01
N LYS A 283 10.84 -11.17 4.88
CA LYS A 283 10.39 -11.79 6.11
C LYS A 283 8.88 -11.65 6.26
N ILE A 284 8.28 -12.77 6.65
CA ILE A 284 6.88 -12.89 7.01
C ILE A 284 6.85 -13.37 8.46
N ASP A 285 6.08 -12.68 9.28
CA ASP A 285 5.94 -12.95 10.70
C ASP A 285 5.05 -14.18 10.96
N CYS A 286 5.04 -14.64 12.21
CA CYS A 286 4.14 -15.69 12.67
C CYS A 286 2.67 -15.22 12.71
N ALA A 287 1.76 -16.09 13.16
CA ALA A 287 0.36 -15.73 13.35
C ALA A 287 0.18 -14.82 14.59
N TYR A 288 -0.70 -13.82 14.52
CA TYR A 288 -1.09 -13.02 15.69
C TYR A 288 -1.56 -13.96 16.82
N PRO A 289 -1.23 -13.68 18.10
CA PRO A 289 -0.59 -12.48 18.65
C PRO A 289 0.93 -12.62 18.89
N CYS A 290 1.66 -13.32 18.03
CA CYS A 290 3.03 -13.72 18.36
C CYS A 290 4.06 -12.57 18.45
N ASN A 291 3.82 -11.42 17.82
CA ASN A 291 4.78 -10.32 17.80
C ASN A 291 4.47 -9.28 18.88
N PRO A 292 5.23 -9.25 19.98
CA PRO A 292 4.97 -8.33 21.10
C PRO A 292 5.35 -6.88 20.79
N THR A 293 6.03 -6.62 19.66
CA THR A 293 6.47 -5.27 19.27
C THR A 293 5.43 -4.51 18.44
N CYS A 294 4.30 -5.15 18.14
CA CYS A 294 3.24 -4.56 17.35
C CYS A 294 2.61 -3.31 18.00
N LYS A 295 2.47 -2.26 17.20
CA LYS A 295 1.66 -1.07 17.50
C LYS A 295 0.28 -1.24 16.89
N ASN A 296 -0.54 -2.09 17.52
CA ASN A 296 -1.89 -2.38 17.03
C ASN A 296 -2.77 -1.12 17.11
N ARG A 297 -3.57 -0.89 16.06
CA ARG A 297 -4.58 0.17 16.05
C ARG A 297 -5.68 -0.14 17.05
N VAL A 298 -6.09 0.89 17.77
CA VAL A 298 -7.29 0.94 18.59
C VAL A 298 -8.06 2.14 18.08
N PHE A 299 -9.21 1.91 17.46
CA PHE A 299 -10.06 2.98 16.93
C PHE A 299 -11.01 3.46 18.01
N ASP A 300 -11.23 4.77 18.10
CA ASP A 300 -12.26 5.34 18.97
C ASP A 300 -13.66 4.99 18.43
N SER A 301 -14.66 4.90 19.32
CA SER A 301 -16.03 4.54 18.93
C SER A 301 -16.67 5.49 17.92
N ASP A 302 -16.14 6.70 17.80
CA ASP A 302 -16.71 7.81 17.03
C ASP A 302 -16.12 7.93 15.61
N GLU A 303 -15.02 7.22 15.30
CA GLU A 303 -14.42 7.14 13.94
C GLU A 303 -15.19 6.19 12.99
N GLN A 304 -16.44 5.86 13.33
CA GLN A 304 -17.28 4.89 12.61
C GLN A 304 -17.97 5.45 11.36
N GLN A 305 -17.81 6.73 11.03
CA GLN A 305 -18.59 7.38 9.97
C GLN A 305 -17.97 7.37 8.57
N ASP A 306 -16.72 6.91 8.41
CA ASP A 306 -16.07 6.78 7.09
C ASP A 306 -15.65 5.34 6.75
#